data_AF-A0A5W0JT07-F1
#
_entry.id   AF-A0A5W0JT07-F1
#
_cell.length_a   1.000
_cell.length_b   1.000
_cell.length_c   1.000
_cell.angle_alpha   90.00
_cell.angle_beta   90.00
_cell.angle_gamma   90.00
#
_symmetry.space_group_name_H-M   'P 1'
#
loop_
_entity.id
_entity.type
_entity.pdbx_description
1 polymer ?
#
loop_
_entity_poly.entity_id
_entity_poly.type
_entity_poly.pdbx_seq_one_letter_code
_entity_poly.pdbx_strand_id
1 'polypeptide(L)'
;MPVILNFSNGSVLPENELEALRHIARSNQNDTITIGGRNMRLHYIQFMDGFSVEPILGGLWDHLGAREAHHLADRLTRQLNGGNTFLQAYSLYLEQRQAAPLVQESVIKTLLDRINSNAFPVSLQDFSCTEEHLNCPITLHIPETGVFVRNAR
;
A
#
# COMPACT_ATOMS: atom_id res chain seq x y z
N MET A 1 18.15 17.77 8.05
CA MET A 1 17.75 19.09 8.63
C MET A 1 16.23 19.16 8.67
N PRO A 2 15.58 19.45 9.81
CA PRO A 2 14.13 19.49 9.88
C PRO A 2 13.56 20.54 8.91
N VAL A 3 12.55 20.16 8.12
CA VAL A 3 11.86 21.09 7.21
C VAL A 3 10.82 21.85 8.03
N ILE A 4 10.95 23.17 8.09
CA ILE A 4 10.01 24.04 8.81
C ILE A 4 9.11 24.71 7.78
N LEU A 5 7.80 24.48 7.92
CA LEU A 5 6.77 25.01 7.05
C LEU A 5 5.92 26.02 7.80
N ASN A 6 5.78 27.20 7.22
CA ASN A 6 4.83 28.20 7.70
C ASN A 6 3.43 27.89 7.13
N PHE A 7 2.79 26.86 7.68
CA PHE A 7 1.48 26.39 7.26
C PHE A 7 0.47 26.48 8.41
N SER A 8 -0.71 27.01 8.15
CA SER A 8 -1.71 27.35 9.16
C SER A 8 -3.12 26.90 8.77
N ASN A 9 -4.12 27.17 9.65
CA ASN A 9 -5.47 26.63 9.49
C ASN A 9 -6.29 27.21 8.30
N GLY A 10 -5.64 27.84 7.31
CA GLY A 10 -6.29 28.37 6.09
C GLY A 10 -5.32 28.66 4.92
N SER A 11 -4.04 28.31 5.05
CA SER A 11 -3.04 28.57 4.01
C SER A 11 -3.08 27.51 2.92
N VAL A 12 -2.95 27.93 1.66
CA VAL A 12 -2.60 27.07 0.53
C VAL A 12 -1.12 27.28 0.26
N LEU A 13 -0.34 26.20 0.31
CA LEU A 13 1.06 26.28 -0.07
C LEU A 13 1.16 26.51 -1.59
N PRO A 14 2.08 27.35 -2.04
CA PRO A 14 2.30 27.53 -3.46
C PRO A 14 2.88 26.23 -4.06
N GLU A 15 2.58 25.98 -5.34
CA GLU A 15 2.89 24.67 -5.97
C GLU A 15 4.38 24.34 -5.96
N ASN A 16 5.25 25.34 -6.09
CA ASN A 16 6.70 25.17 -5.99
C ASN A 16 7.14 24.62 -4.61
N GLU A 17 6.49 25.04 -3.53
CA GLU A 17 6.76 24.52 -2.18
C GLU A 17 6.20 23.10 -2.01
N LEU A 18 5.03 22.82 -2.58
CA LEU A 18 4.46 21.47 -2.60
C LEU A 18 5.34 20.50 -3.37
N GLU A 19 5.85 20.88 -4.55
CA GLU A 19 6.77 20.06 -5.34
C GLU A 19 8.08 19.79 -4.60
N ALA A 20 8.65 20.80 -3.93
CA ALA A 20 9.83 20.62 -3.09
C ALA A 20 9.57 19.61 -1.96
N LEU A 21 8.40 19.69 -1.30
CA LEU A 21 8.01 18.72 -0.27
C LEU A 21 7.81 17.31 -0.82
N ARG A 22 7.16 17.17 -1.98
CA ARG A 22 7.00 15.88 -2.66
C ARG A 22 8.37 15.28 -3.00
N HIS A 23 9.31 16.09 -3.49
CA HIS A 23 10.67 15.64 -3.79
C HIS A 23 11.41 15.18 -2.54
N ILE A 24 11.35 15.94 -1.44
CA ILE A 24 11.97 15.57 -0.16
C ILE A 24 11.39 14.25 0.36
N ALA A 25 10.07 14.11 0.37
CA ALA A 25 9.39 12.89 0.82
C ALA A 25 9.78 11.67 -0.04
N ARG A 26 9.86 11.82 -1.36
CA ARG A 26 10.31 10.75 -2.27
C ARG A 26 11.76 10.33 -2.04
N SER A 27 12.61 11.29 -1.68
CA SER A 27 14.03 11.03 -1.40
C SER A 27 14.30 10.32 -0.06
N ASN A 28 13.26 10.14 0.77
CA ASN A 28 13.32 9.47 2.07
C ASN A 28 14.38 10.07 3.03
N GLN A 29 14.70 11.35 2.83
CA GLN A 29 15.77 12.02 3.57
C GLN A 29 15.33 12.55 4.94
N ASN A 30 14.02 12.69 5.17
CA ASN A 30 13.47 13.15 6.44
C ASN A 30 11.97 12.90 6.53
N ASP A 31 11.56 12.02 7.44
CA ASP A 31 10.15 11.73 7.68
C ASP A 31 9.48 12.79 8.56
N THR A 32 10.25 13.69 9.20
CA THR A 32 9.71 14.66 10.16
C THR A 32 9.77 16.09 9.64
N ILE A 33 8.63 16.77 9.68
CA ILE A 33 8.45 18.17 9.30
C ILE A 33 7.82 18.94 10.45
N THR A 34 8.13 20.23 10.58
CA THR A 34 7.54 21.11 11.60
C THR A 34 6.58 22.09 10.94
N ILE A 35 5.30 22.05 11.32
CA ILE A 35 4.20 22.85 10.77
C ILE A 35 3.54 23.62 11.90
N GLY A 36 3.55 24.96 11.82
CA GLY A 36 2.91 25.80 12.84
C GLY A 36 3.41 25.53 14.27
N GLY A 37 4.70 25.18 14.40
CA GLY A 37 5.32 24.81 15.69
C GLY A 37 5.08 23.37 16.15
N ARG A 38 4.42 22.53 15.34
CA ARG A 38 4.12 21.12 15.67
C ARG A 38 4.88 20.18 14.76
N ASN A 39 5.39 19.09 15.32
CA ASN A 39 6.07 18.07 14.53
C ASN A 39 5.05 17.13 13.91
N MET A 40 5.23 16.83 12.63
CA MET A 40 4.41 15.92 11.85
C MET A 40 5.32 14.97 11.10
N ARG A 41 4.80 13.78 10.83
CA ARG A 41 5.44 12.76 10.03
C ARG A 41 4.86 12.80 8.62
N LEU A 42 5.72 12.90 7.61
CA LEU A 42 5.37 12.88 6.20
C LEU A 42 5.87 11.58 5.59
N HIS A 43 4.94 10.79 5.05
CA HIS A 43 5.23 9.52 4.42
C HIS A 43 4.94 9.57 2.93
N TYR A 44 5.89 9.06 2.14
CA TYR A 44 5.70 8.78 0.72
C TYR A 44 5.31 7.31 0.52
N ILE A 45 4.28 7.08 -0.29
CA ILE A 45 3.68 5.77 -0.54
C ILE A 45 3.92 5.42 -1.99
N GLN A 46 5.05 4.75 -2.23
CA GLN A 46 5.64 4.52 -3.55
C GLN A 46 4.68 3.85 -4.55
N PHE A 47 3.89 2.87 -4.11
CA PHE A 47 3.05 2.09 -5.03
C PHE A 47 1.92 2.89 -5.69
N MET A 48 1.53 4.01 -5.10
CA MET A 48 0.43 4.87 -5.59
C MET A 48 0.87 6.31 -5.84
N ASP A 49 2.18 6.60 -5.79
CA ASP A 49 2.75 7.95 -5.79
C ASP A 49 2.01 8.93 -4.84
N GLY A 50 1.59 8.42 -3.68
CA GLY A 50 0.74 9.13 -2.72
C GLY A 50 1.50 9.60 -1.49
N PHE A 51 0.90 10.53 -0.74
CA PHE A 51 1.47 11.10 0.47
C PHE A 51 0.51 10.95 1.65
N SER A 52 1.05 10.73 2.86
CA SER A 52 0.31 10.77 4.12
C SER A 52 1.04 11.68 5.10
N VAL A 53 0.28 12.46 5.87
CA VAL A 53 0.80 13.30 6.95
C VAL A 53 0.12 12.93 8.25
N GLU A 54 0.90 12.71 9.30
CA GLU A 54 0.40 12.34 10.62
C GLU A 54 1.04 13.23 11.69
N PRO A 55 0.28 13.77 12.66
CA PRO A 55 0.89 14.54 13.75
C PRO A 55 1.70 13.61 14.67
N ILE A 56 2.90 14.05 15.05
CA ILE A 56 3.68 13.39 16.09
C ILE A 56 3.18 13.92 17.43
N LEU A 57 2.25 13.20 18.04
CA LEU A 57 1.74 13.52 19.36
C LEU A 57 2.75 13.06 20.41
N GLY A 58 3.29 14.01 21.19
CA GLY A 58 4.08 13.75 22.39
C GLY A 58 3.20 13.72 23.64
N GLY A 59 3.75 14.15 24.78
CA GLY A 59 3.17 13.97 26.11
C GLY A 59 1.79 14.62 26.35
N LEU A 60 1.28 14.53 27.58
CA LEU A 60 -0.10 14.87 27.99
C LEU A 60 -0.69 16.20 27.44
N TRP A 61 0.13 17.21 27.17
CA TRP A 61 -0.31 18.51 26.64
C TRP A 61 -0.63 18.50 25.14
N ASP A 62 -0.09 17.55 24.38
CA ASP A 62 -0.34 17.43 22.93
C ASP A 62 -1.77 16.95 22.61
N HIS A 63 -2.47 16.38 23.59
CA HIS A 63 -3.87 15.99 23.46
C HIS A 63 -4.83 17.19 23.40
N LEU A 64 -4.51 18.32 24.02
CA LEU A 64 -5.36 19.51 24.04
C LEU A 64 -5.50 20.15 22.65
N GLY A 65 -4.54 19.91 21.76
CA GLY A 65 -4.53 20.38 20.38
C GLY A 65 -4.65 19.28 19.33
N ALA A 66 -4.89 18.02 19.71
CA ALA A 66 -4.80 16.87 18.80
C ALA A 66 -5.72 17.02 17.58
N ARG A 67 -6.95 17.51 17.79
CA ARG A 67 -7.92 17.73 16.70
C ARG A 67 -7.41 18.73 15.66
N GLU A 68 -6.79 19.83 16.09
CA GLU A 68 -6.21 20.82 15.19
C GLU A 68 -5.00 20.26 14.45
N ALA A 69 -4.16 19.47 15.14
CA ALA A 69 -3.02 18.81 14.52
C ALA A 69 -3.47 17.86 13.40
N HIS A 70 -4.52 17.06 13.65
CA HIS A 70 -5.11 16.19 12.64
C HIS A 70 -5.74 16.99 11.48
N HIS A 71 -6.42 18.11 11.74
CA HIS A 71 -6.95 18.95 10.66
C HIS A 71 -5.87 19.62 9.81
N LEU A 72 -4.73 20.01 10.40
CA LEU A 72 -3.58 20.51 9.66
C LEU A 72 -2.95 19.41 8.81
N ALA A 73 -2.77 18.22 9.38
CA ALA A 73 -2.22 17.06 8.69
C ALA A 73 -3.09 16.60 7.51
N ASP A 74 -4.41 16.50 7.69
CA ASP A 74 -5.35 16.14 6.61
C ASP A 74 -5.30 17.16 5.46
N ARG A 75 -5.19 18.46 5.78
CA ARG A 75 -5.15 19.49 4.74
C ARG A 75 -3.84 19.53 3.98
N LEU A 76 -2.71 19.31 4.64
CA LEU A 76 -1.45 19.16 3.94
C LEU A 76 -1.46 17.88 3.07
N THR A 77 -2.01 16.78 3.60
CA THR A 77 -2.21 15.53 2.84
C THR A 77 -3.02 15.80 1.57
N ARG A 78 -4.10 16.57 1.66
CA ARG A 78 -4.89 16.97 0.49
C ARG A 78 -4.08 17.78 -0.51
N GLN A 79 -3.33 18.79 -0.08
CA GLN A 79 -2.53 19.60 -1.00
C GLN A 79 -1.43 18.78 -1.70
N LEU A 80 -0.80 17.85 -0.98
CA LEU A 80 0.19 16.95 -1.56
C LEU A 80 -0.43 15.99 -2.58
N ASN A 81 -1.65 15.51 -2.34
CA ASN A 81 -2.38 14.56 -3.19
C ASN A 81 -3.37 15.24 -4.17
N GLY A 82 -3.15 16.49 -4.56
CA GLY A 82 -3.97 17.17 -5.59
C GLY A 82 -5.43 17.41 -5.18
N GLY A 83 -5.71 17.56 -3.89
CA GLY A 83 -7.04 17.79 -3.30
C GLY A 83 -7.64 16.58 -2.58
N ASN A 84 -7.09 15.38 -2.79
CA ASN A 84 -7.64 14.14 -2.26
C ASN A 84 -7.16 13.84 -0.84
N THR A 85 -8.04 13.30 0.02
CA THR A 85 -7.53 12.62 1.23
C THR A 85 -6.67 11.44 0.86
N PHE A 86 -5.88 10.95 1.82
CA PHE A 86 -5.15 9.70 1.64
C PHE A 86 -6.07 8.54 1.22
N LEU A 87 -7.22 8.38 1.88
CA LEU A 87 -8.19 7.33 1.53
C LEU A 87 -8.79 7.51 0.12
N GLN A 88 -9.07 8.75 -0.30
CA GLN A 88 -9.55 9.02 -1.65
C GLN A 88 -8.48 8.70 -2.70
N ALA A 89 -7.23 9.10 -2.46
CA ALA A 89 -6.12 8.76 -3.35
C ALA A 89 -5.92 7.24 -3.44
N TYR A 90 -6.09 6.53 -2.33
CA TYR A 90 -6.00 5.07 -2.29
C TYR A 90 -7.15 4.40 -3.07
N SER A 91 -8.38 4.88 -2.91
CA SER A 91 -9.53 4.41 -3.70
C SER A 91 -9.32 4.64 -5.19
N LEU A 92 -8.84 5.84 -5.60
CA LEU A 92 -8.52 6.13 -7.00
C LEU A 92 -7.43 5.20 -7.55
N TYR A 93 -6.41 4.89 -6.76
CA TYR A 93 -5.39 3.91 -7.13
C TYR A 93 -5.98 2.50 -7.32
N LEU A 94 -6.88 2.07 -6.44
CA LEU A 94 -7.57 0.78 -6.60
C LEU A 94 -8.44 0.74 -7.85
N GLU A 95 -9.22 1.80 -8.10
CA GLU A 95 -10.03 1.95 -9.31
C GLU A 95 -9.16 1.94 -10.57
N GLN A 96 -8.03 2.65 -10.56
CA GLN A 96 -7.07 2.64 -11.68
C GLN A 96 -6.41 1.28 -11.88
N ARG A 97 -6.11 0.53 -10.80
CA ARG A 97 -5.62 -0.86 -10.91
C ARG A 97 -6.69 -1.81 -11.43
N GLN A 98 -7.94 -1.61 -11.04
CA GLN A 98 -9.06 -2.41 -11.55
C GLN A 98 -9.40 -2.03 -13.01
N ALA A 99 -9.17 -0.77 -13.39
CA ALA A 99 -9.32 -0.28 -14.76
C ALA A 99 -8.08 -0.54 -15.64
N ALA A 100 -6.96 -0.99 -15.06
CA ALA A 100 -5.81 -1.46 -15.83
C ALA A 100 -6.24 -2.72 -16.62
N PRO A 101 -5.97 -2.76 -17.94
CA PRO A 101 -6.78 -3.52 -18.88
C PRO A 101 -6.64 -5.04 -18.67
N LEU A 102 -7.75 -5.76 -18.92
CA LEU A 102 -8.00 -7.13 -19.45
C LEU A 102 -6.85 -8.16 -19.65
N VAL A 103 -5.60 -7.72 -19.72
CA VAL A 103 -4.39 -8.55 -19.70
C VAL A 103 -4.39 -9.46 -18.49
N GLN A 104 -4.77 -8.98 -17.30
CA GLN A 104 -4.78 -9.81 -16.10
C GLN A 104 -5.87 -10.90 -16.15
N GLU A 105 -7.05 -10.61 -16.70
CA GLU A 105 -8.09 -11.63 -16.93
C GLU A 105 -7.64 -12.69 -17.94
N SER A 106 -7.01 -12.28 -19.05
CA SER A 106 -6.51 -13.24 -20.05
C SER A 106 -5.37 -14.11 -19.50
N VAL A 107 -4.49 -13.55 -18.67
CA VAL A 107 -3.41 -14.29 -18.01
C VAL A 107 -3.96 -15.22 -16.94
N ILE A 108 -4.91 -14.76 -16.11
CA ILE A 108 -5.58 -15.59 -15.11
C ILE A 108 -6.32 -16.74 -15.80
N LYS A 109 -7.07 -16.46 -16.86
CA LYS A 109 -7.78 -17.49 -17.64
C LYS A 109 -6.80 -18.51 -18.21
N THR A 110 -5.74 -18.06 -18.86
CA THR A 110 -4.68 -18.95 -19.40
C THR A 110 -4.04 -19.80 -18.31
N LEU A 111 -3.82 -19.23 -17.12
CA LEU A 111 -3.22 -19.93 -16.00
C LEU A 111 -4.17 -20.96 -15.40
N LEU A 112 -5.45 -20.62 -15.26
CA LEU A 112 -6.51 -21.54 -14.83
C LEU A 112 -6.69 -22.70 -15.83
N ASP A 113 -6.72 -22.41 -17.13
CA ASP A 113 -6.79 -23.44 -18.18
C ASP A 113 -5.58 -24.38 -18.12
N ARG A 114 -4.38 -23.84 -17.83
CA ARG A 114 -3.17 -24.64 -17.58
C ARG A 114 -3.27 -25.48 -16.32
N ILE A 115 -3.74 -24.94 -15.20
CA ILE A 115 -3.95 -25.70 -13.96
C ILE A 115 -4.91 -26.85 -14.23
N ASN A 116 -6.06 -26.56 -14.85
CA ASN A 116 -7.10 -27.55 -15.12
C ASN A 116 -6.63 -28.66 -16.09
N SER A 117 -5.82 -28.32 -17.09
CA SER A 117 -5.26 -29.31 -18.02
C SER A 117 -4.13 -30.17 -17.44
N ASN A 118 -3.50 -29.72 -16.34
CA ASN A 118 -2.45 -30.47 -15.64
C ASN A 118 -2.96 -31.10 -14.33
N ALA A 119 -4.25 -30.95 -14.03
CA ALA A 119 -4.89 -31.56 -12.88
C ALA A 119 -5.09 -33.06 -13.11
N PHE A 120 -4.87 -33.85 -12.07
CA PHE A 120 -5.04 -35.30 -12.11
C PHE A 120 -5.71 -35.80 -10.82
N PRO A 121 -6.48 -36.90 -10.89
CA PRO A 121 -7.01 -37.54 -9.70
C PRO A 121 -5.88 -38.13 -8.87
N VAL A 122 -5.86 -37.85 -7.56
CA VAL A 122 -4.84 -38.41 -6.67
C VAL A 122 -5.31 -39.76 -6.15
N SER A 123 -4.62 -40.82 -6.56
CA SER A 123 -4.79 -42.17 -6.02
C SER A 123 -3.51 -42.61 -5.34
N LEU A 124 -3.61 -43.09 -4.10
CA LEU A 124 -2.46 -43.59 -3.33
C LEU A 124 -1.72 -44.74 -4.02
N GLN A 125 -2.40 -45.46 -4.93
CA GLN A 125 -1.83 -46.60 -5.65
C GLN A 125 -0.94 -46.17 -6.81
N ASP A 126 -1.09 -44.94 -7.29
CA ASP A 126 -0.39 -44.43 -8.48
C ASP A 126 0.96 -43.80 -8.12
N PHE A 127 1.24 -43.60 -6.84
CA PHE A 127 2.45 -42.95 -6.34
C PHE A 127 3.32 -43.92 -5.53
N SER A 128 4.62 -43.90 -5.80
CA SER A 128 5.63 -44.68 -5.08
C SER A 128 6.18 -43.99 -3.82
N CYS A 129 5.63 -42.82 -3.46
CA CYS A 129 6.04 -42.05 -2.29
C CYS A 129 5.14 -42.29 -1.09
N THR A 130 5.57 -41.85 0.10
CA THR A 130 4.76 -41.93 1.31
C THR A 130 3.62 -40.92 1.28
N GLU A 131 2.52 -41.21 1.98
CA GLU A 131 1.32 -40.34 2.05
C GLU A 131 1.63 -38.90 2.47
N GLU A 132 2.66 -38.71 3.30
CA GLU A 132 3.14 -37.38 3.73
C GLU A 132 3.51 -36.48 2.56
N HIS A 133 4.04 -37.04 1.46
CA HIS A 133 4.41 -36.29 0.25
C HIS A 133 3.22 -35.95 -0.65
N LEU A 134 2.06 -36.56 -0.40
CA LEU A 134 0.81 -36.29 -1.13
C LEU A 134 -0.05 -35.23 -0.42
N ASN A 135 0.31 -34.85 0.80
CA ASN A 135 -0.36 -33.76 1.49
C ASN A 135 -0.08 -32.42 0.82
N CYS A 136 -1.15 -31.72 0.47
CA CYS A 136 -1.04 -30.36 -0.02
C CYS A 136 -0.51 -29.46 1.13
N PRO A 137 0.56 -28.68 0.92
CA PRO A 137 1.12 -27.81 1.96
C PRO A 137 0.20 -26.64 2.34
N ILE A 138 -0.84 -26.37 1.54
CA ILE A 138 -1.81 -25.30 1.79
C ILE A 138 -3.02 -25.82 2.57
N THR A 139 -3.66 -26.89 2.09
CA THR A 139 -4.87 -27.44 2.73
C THR A 139 -4.56 -28.46 3.81
N LEU A 140 -3.31 -28.94 3.91
CA LEU A 140 -2.81 -29.91 4.88
C LEU A 140 -3.52 -31.28 4.82
N HIS A 141 -4.08 -31.62 3.66
CA HIS A 141 -4.75 -32.89 3.40
C HIS A 141 -4.37 -33.39 2.00
N ILE A 142 -4.57 -34.69 1.75
CA ILE A 142 -4.45 -35.30 0.41
C ILE A 142 -5.66 -34.84 -0.42
N PRO A 143 -5.46 -34.07 -1.51
CA PRO A 143 -6.57 -33.57 -2.31
C PRO A 143 -7.12 -34.68 -3.21
N GLU A 144 -8.42 -34.63 -3.54
CA GLU A 144 -9.00 -35.54 -4.55
C GLU A 144 -8.41 -35.28 -5.94
N THR A 145 -8.12 -34.02 -6.25
CA THR A 145 -7.50 -33.57 -7.50
C THR A 145 -6.21 -32.80 -7.20
N GLY A 146 -5.09 -33.30 -7.72
CA GLY A 146 -3.76 -32.75 -7.50
C GLY A 146 -3.21 -32.05 -8.74
N VAL A 147 -2.26 -31.14 -8.52
CA VAL A 147 -1.48 -30.47 -9.56
C VAL A 147 -0.03 -30.39 -9.07
N PHE A 148 0.94 -30.71 -9.94
CA PHE A 148 2.35 -30.51 -9.63
C PHE A 148 2.77 -29.07 -9.93
N VAL A 149 3.43 -28.43 -8.95
CA VAL A 149 3.97 -27.07 -9.06
C VAL A 149 5.46 -27.09 -8.73
N ARG A 150 6.25 -26.33 -9.48
CA ARG A 150 7.69 -26.16 -9.19
C ARG A 150 7.88 -25.30 -7.94
N ASN A 151 8.81 -25.68 -7.07
CA ASN A 151 9.12 -24.93 -5.85
C ASN A 151 9.73 -23.55 -6.13
N ALA A 152 10.46 -23.40 -7.24
CA ALA A 152 11.08 -22.15 -7.66
C ALA A 152 11.16 -22.08 -9.19
N ARG A 153 11.45 -20.87 -9.69
CA ARG A 153 11.54 -20.57 -11.13
C ARG A 153 12.75 -21.22 -11.78
#